data_AF-A0A3E2N4Z2-F1
#
_entry.id   AF-A0A3E2N4Z2-F1
#
_cell.length_a   1.000
_cell.length_b   1.000
_cell.length_c   1.000
_cell.angle_alpha   90.00
_cell.angle_beta   90.00
_cell.angle_gamma   90.00
#
_symmetry.space_group_name_H-M   'P 1'
#
loop_
_entity.id
_entity.type
_entity.pdbx_description
1 polymer ?
#
loop_
_entity_poly.entity_id
_entity_poly.type
_entity_poly.pdbx_seq_one_letter_code
_entity_poly.pdbx_strand_id
1 'polypeptide(L)'
;MRRRWEIEEDFSEFSRKNLPLAKRTLKELVLIPAATGHEEQRAEYCLQWMKMQGISGAYCDAAGNVIWEYQPECERKILFTAHLDTVFSMDEVLELVENQDRWCCPGIGDNTVNVVMLLMAAKYLNEISPELPCGLILSADTGEEGLGNLKGIRALTSAFQKQLSAVIAFDLYRDKVYPRCIGSSRYRIEVRTEGGHSFLDFGKKNAVAELAGLVTELYQMKIPEHSRTTYNVGVMEGGTSVNTIAQEASALFEFRSDSAEALENCEEYLRQKIESRKCCDVSYRCEQVGRRPCAGETDAIQMERLTNCCVRTLQAATGVEPAASEASTDCNIPLSQNISSVCVGFCRGGGAHTREEWLDISTLESGLAAALALVCRIPFFCESSETVLRDTISSAEEKEQIYELLRVCDKDFVPPLSARNSTSQSDWSGAEKEQDGIRAYLEDICRQHVLLWKERGKVRAFITWKDHFQCGHLISYPDSCYMTTLCIDPEWRGQGISESLYILAEKEIRAGYPGAPITLRTWSSNQAQKHILEKMGYHTVKRLKDDRGEGIDTVYYVKE
;
A
#
# COMPACT_ATOMS: atom_id res chain seq x y z
N MET A 1 -21.14 11.37 -1.19
CA MET A 1 -20.04 10.61 -1.83
C MET A 1 -20.27 10.53 -3.34
N ARG A 2 -19.28 10.92 -4.16
CA ARG A 2 -19.38 11.00 -5.62
C ARG A 2 -19.48 9.58 -6.22
N ARG A 3 -20.69 9.13 -6.57
CA ARG A 3 -20.98 7.76 -7.05
C ARG A 3 -20.47 7.45 -8.46
N ARG A 4 -19.83 8.41 -9.13
CA ARG A 4 -19.21 8.23 -10.44
C ARG A 4 -17.72 8.49 -10.28
N TRP A 5 -16.92 7.44 -10.48
CA TRP A 5 -15.48 7.55 -10.64
C TRP A 5 -15.20 8.13 -12.03
N GLU A 6 -15.47 9.43 -12.18
CA GLU A 6 -15.18 10.23 -13.38
C GLU A 6 -14.21 11.33 -12.95
N ILE A 7 -13.27 11.73 -13.81
CA ILE A 7 -12.48 12.93 -13.52
C ILE A 7 -13.36 14.15 -13.76
N GLU A 8 -13.55 14.94 -12.71
CA GLU A 8 -14.34 16.15 -12.74
C GLU A 8 -13.73 17.17 -13.70
N GLU A 9 -14.59 17.93 -14.39
CA GLU A 9 -14.15 18.86 -15.44
C GLU A 9 -13.19 19.92 -14.90
N ASP A 10 -13.40 20.38 -13.65
CA ASP A 10 -12.52 21.35 -12.99
C ASP A 10 -11.05 20.88 -12.92
N PHE A 11 -10.82 19.58 -12.64
CA PHE A 11 -9.48 19.00 -12.62
C PHE A 11 -8.88 18.96 -14.02
N SER A 12 -9.70 18.61 -15.03
CA SER A 12 -9.28 18.56 -16.43
C SER A 12 -8.96 19.96 -16.98
N GLU A 13 -9.79 20.96 -16.68
CA GLU A 13 -9.59 22.35 -17.09
C GLU A 13 -8.33 22.94 -16.45
N PHE A 14 -8.15 22.77 -15.13
CA PHE A 14 -6.94 23.22 -14.46
C PHE A 14 -5.69 22.55 -15.05
N SER A 15 -5.77 21.25 -15.35
CA SER A 15 -4.67 20.50 -15.94
C SER A 15 -4.30 21.03 -17.31
N ARG A 16 -5.26 21.23 -18.21
CA ARG A 16 -5.04 21.82 -19.55
C ARG A 16 -4.43 23.21 -19.47
N LYS A 17 -5.00 24.06 -18.61
CA LYS A 17 -4.54 25.46 -18.43
C LYS A 17 -3.09 25.51 -17.94
N ASN A 18 -2.72 24.63 -17.01
CA ASN A 18 -1.40 24.67 -16.39
C ASN A 18 -0.40 23.66 -16.99
N LEU A 19 -0.78 22.91 -18.03
CA LEU A 19 0.12 21.97 -18.70
C LEU A 19 1.44 22.61 -19.16
N PRO A 20 1.47 23.85 -19.72
CA PRO A 20 2.73 24.51 -20.06
C PRO A 20 3.64 24.80 -18.85
N LEU A 21 3.05 25.13 -17.70
CA LEU A 21 3.79 25.35 -16.46
C LEU A 21 4.37 24.03 -15.96
N ALA A 22 3.55 22.97 -15.89
CA ALA A 22 4.00 21.64 -15.46
C ALA A 22 5.16 21.12 -16.36
N LYS A 23 5.04 21.28 -17.68
CA LYS A 23 6.11 20.93 -18.63
C LYS A 23 7.38 21.72 -18.36
N ARG A 24 7.29 23.04 -18.16
CA ARG A 24 8.46 23.88 -17.86
C ARG A 24 9.13 23.46 -16.55
N THR A 25 8.34 23.27 -15.49
CA THR A 25 8.84 22.86 -14.18
C THR A 25 9.51 21.49 -14.25
N LEU A 26 8.98 20.55 -15.02
CA LEU A 26 9.63 19.26 -15.26
C LEU A 26 11.00 19.43 -15.94
N LYS A 27 11.09 20.27 -16.98
CA LYS A 27 12.37 20.54 -17.68
C LYS A 27 13.41 21.18 -16.77
N GLU A 28 12.99 22.15 -15.97
CA GLU A 28 13.89 22.86 -15.07
C GLU A 28 14.36 21.95 -13.94
N LEU A 29 13.44 21.23 -13.29
CA LEU A 29 13.75 20.40 -12.12
C LEU A 29 14.59 19.17 -12.47
N VAL A 30 14.32 18.51 -13.61
CA VAL A 30 15.07 17.30 -14.01
C VAL A 30 16.54 17.59 -14.26
N LEU A 31 16.86 18.81 -14.71
CA LEU A 31 18.23 19.24 -15.00
C LEU A 31 19.01 19.72 -13.77
N ILE A 32 18.39 19.74 -12.59
CA ILE A 32 19.09 20.00 -11.32
C ILE A 32 19.57 18.65 -10.78
N PRO A 33 20.88 18.40 -10.66
CA PRO A 33 21.39 17.19 -10.02
C PRO A 33 20.98 17.12 -8.55
N ALA A 34 20.57 15.93 -8.11
CA ALA A 34 20.22 15.64 -6.72
C ALA A 34 20.55 14.19 -6.42
N ALA A 35 21.83 13.87 -6.31
CA ALA A 35 22.24 12.61 -5.73
C ALA A 35 21.71 12.53 -4.29
N THR A 36 21.39 11.32 -3.82
CA THR A 36 20.99 11.12 -2.42
C THR A 36 21.95 11.78 -1.44
N GLY A 37 21.43 12.64 -0.56
CA GLY A 37 22.19 13.45 0.39
C GLY A 37 22.70 14.80 -0.15
N HIS A 38 22.37 15.15 -1.38
CA HIS A 38 22.74 16.40 -2.07
C HIS A 38 21.52 17.08 -2.74
N GLU A 39 20.36 17.02 -2.10
CA GLU A 39 19.08 17.48 -2.65
C GLU A 39 18.85 18.99 -2.52
N GLU A 40 19.77 19.75 -1.91
CA GLU A 40 19.51 21.11 -1.42
C GLU A 40 19.08 22.08 -2.53
N GLN A 41 19.66 21.92 -3.73
CA GLN A 41 19.31 22.77 -4.88
C GLN A 41 17.90 22.48 -5.40
N ARG A 42 17.48 21.21 -5.44
CA ARG A 42 16.10 20.85 -5.82
C ARG A 42 15.11 21.29 -4.75
N ALA A 43 15.45 21.15 -3.47
CA ALA A 43 14.62 21.61 -2.37
C ALA A 43 14.41 23.14 -2.44
N GLU A 44 15.49 23.91 -2.62
CA GLU A 44 15.39 25.36 -2.77
C GLU A 44 14.56 25.75 -4.01
N TYR A 45 14.77 25.08 -5.15
CA TYR A 45 13.95 25.30 -6.34
C TYR A 45 12.45 25.08 -6.04
N CYS A 46 12.09 23.96 -5.40
CA CYS A 46 10.70 23.64 -5.08
C CYS A 46 10.09 24.67 -4.12
N LEU A 47 10.85 25.09 -3.09
CA LEU A 47 10.41 26.10 -2.14
C LEU A 47 10.15 27.46 -2.82
N GLN A 48 11.08 27.91 -3.67
CA GLN A 48 10.91 29.16 -4.41
C GLN A 48 9.80 29.06 -5.44
N TRP A 49 9.66 27.91 -6.10
CA TRP A 49 8.55 27.64 -7.00
C TRP A 49 7.20 27.80 -6.27
N MET A 50 7.04 27.18 -5.10
CA MET A 50 5.82 27.29 -4.28
C MET A 50 5.54 28.75 -3.91
N LYS A 51 6.55 29.50 -3.46
CA LYS A 51 6.42 30.94 -3.15
C LYS A 51 5.98 31.76 -4.36
N MET A 52 6.54 31.49 -5.54
CA MET A 52 6.13 32.16 -6.79
C MET A 52 4.68 31.84 -7.19
N GLN A 53 4.14 30.68 -6.78
CA GLN A 53 2.72 30.34 -6.96
C GLN A 53 1.81 30.92 -5.86
N GLY A 54 2.32 31.77 -4.98
CA GLY A 54 1.55 32.39 -3.89
C GLY A 54 1.44 31.55 -2.63
N ILE A 55 2.19 30.45 -2.52
CA ILE A 55 2.19 29.54 -1.37
C ILE A 55 3.24 30.02 -0.37
N SER A 56 2.97 31.12 0.33
CA SER A 56 3.95 31.76 1.23
C SER A 56 4.23 30.97 2.52
N GLY A 57 3.36 30.04 2.89
CA GLY A 57 3.50 29.20 4.09
C GLY A 57 4.42 27.98 3.92
N ALA A 58 4.97 27.76 2.72
CA ALA A 58 5.92 26.67 2.49
C ALA A 58 7.26 26.93 3.18
N TYR A 59 7.87 25.88 3.75
CA TYR A 59 9.14 25.96 4.46
C TYR A 59 10.00 24.70 4.24
N CYS A 60 11.28 24.77 4.59
CA CYS A 60 12.18 23.61 4.59
C CYS A 60 12.43 23.16 6.04
N ASP A 61 12.31 21.86 6.33
CA ASP A 61 12.66 21.32 7.64
C ASP A 61 14.17 21.02 7.77
N ALA A 62 14.59 20.50 8.93
CA ALA A 62 15.99 20.16 9.19
C ALA A 62 16.48 18.91 8.44
N ALA A 63 15.57 18.07 7.93
CA ALA A 63 15.91 16.94 7.09
C ALA A 63 16.14 17.35 5.62
N GLY A 64 15.67 18.54 5.23
CA GLY A 64 15.73 19.06 3.86
C GLY A 64 14.40 18.95 3.12
N ASN A 65 13.33 18.52 3.80
CA ASN A 65 12.01 18.37 3.19
C ASN A 65 11.37 19.73 2.98
N VAL A 66 10.79 19.95 1.81
CA VAL A 66 10.00 21.15 1.50
C VAL A 66 8.54 20.87 1.80
N ILE A 67 8.00 21.53 2.83
CA ILE A 67 6.70 21.23 3.42
C ILE A 67 5.74 22.40 3.22
N TRP A 68 4.51 22.09 2.85
CA TRP A 68 3.38 23.01 2.94
C TRP A 68 2.16 22.33 3.56
N GLU A 69 1.51 23.02 4.50
CA GLU A 69 0.30 22.55 5.16
C GLU A 69 -0.91 23.32 4.64
N TYR A 70 -1.90 22.59 4.13
CA TYR A 70 -3.21 23.12 3.74
C TYR A 70 -4.22 22.85 4.86
N GLN A 71 -4.94 23.89 5.29
CA GLN A 71 -5.78 23.85 6.51
C GLN A 71 -4.99 23.37 7.75
N PRO A 72 -3.87 24.05 8.09
CA PRO A 72 -2.96 23.62 9.16
C PRO A 72 -3.62 23.52 10.55
N GLU A 73 -4.74 24.22 10.76
CA GLU A 73 -5.56 24.20 11.96
C GLU A 73 -6.30 22.87 12.19
N CYS A 74 -6.45 22.03 11.17
CA CYS A 74 -7.09 20.73 11.29
C CYS A 74 -6.18 19.76 12.08
N GLU A 75 -6.71 19.15 13.15
CA GLU A 75 -5.96 18.16 13.95
C GLU A 75 -5.60 16.90 13.17
N ARG A 76 -6.50 16.48 12.28
CA ARG A 76 -6.30 15.34 11.38
C ARG A 76 -5.68 15.80 10.08
N LYS A 77 -4.67 15.08 9.58
CA LYS A 77 -3.97 15.37 8.34
C LYS A 77 -3.70 14.12 7.50
N ILE A 78 -3.59 14.31 6.19
CA ILE A 78 -3.04 13.33 5.26
C ILE A 78 -1.77 13.92 4.66
N LEU A 79 -0.71 13.12 4.64
CA LEU A 79 0.55 13.50 4.00
C LEU A 79 0.58 12.98 2.57
N PHE A 80 0.91 13.86 1.63
CA PHE A 80 1.30 13.55 0.26
C PHE A 80 2.78 13.86 0.11
N THR A 81 3.58 12.91 -0.34
CA THR A 81 5.04 13.08 -0.45
C THR A 81 5.58 12.68 -1.82
N ALA A 82 6.68 13.27 -2.25
CA ALA A 82 7.41 12.88 -3.46
C ALA A 82 8.90 13.20 -3.26
N HIS A 83 9.77 12.18 -3.38
CA HIS A 83 11.19 12.38 -3.09
C HIS A 83 11.92 13.18 -4.18
N LEU A 84 12.91 13.96 -3.73
CA LEU A 84 13.72 14.86 -4.54
C LEU A 84 14.96 14.19 -5.11
N ASP A 85 15.55 13.23 -4.37
CA ASP A 85 16.80 12.59 -4.74
C ASP A 85 16.63 11.58 -5.87
N THR A 86 17.77 11.26 -6.48
CA THR A 86 17.92 10.27 -7.54
C THR A 86 19.15 9.42 -7.26
N VAL A 87 19.21 8.24 -7.88
CA VAL A 87 20.36 7.33 -7.77
C VAL A 87 21.63 7.79 -8.50
N PHE A 88 21.55 8.88 -9.28
CA PHE A 88 22.66 9.35 -10.12
C PHE A 88 23.63 10.24 -9.33
N SER A 89 24.92 10.19 -9.67
CA SER A 89 25.93 10.99 -8.98
C SER A 89 25.81 12.47 -9.33
N MET A 90 26.42 13.34 -8.51
CA MET A 90 26.47 14.79 -8.78
C MET A 90 27.26 15.14 -10.06
N ASP A 91 28.13 14.25 -10.52
CA ASP A 91 28.92 14.42 -11.74
C ASP A 91 28.20 13.91 -13.00
N GLU A 92 26.99 13.34 -12.86
CA GLU A 92 26.20 12.86 -13.99
C GLU A 92 25.80 14.01 -14.90
N VAL A 93 26.02 13.84 -16.21
CA VAL A 93 25.62 14.84 -17.20
C VAL A 93 24.14 14.65 -17.50
N LEU A 94 23.32 15.56 -17.00
CA LEU A 94 21.89 15.58 -17.25
C LEU A 94 21.58 16.36 -18.53
N GLU A 95 21.21 15.64 -19.58
CA GLU A 95 20.74 16.23 -20.85
C GLU A 95 19.32 15.73 -21.14
N LEU A 96 18.39 16.66 -21.29
CA LEU A 96 17.01 16.34 -21.63
C LEU A 96 16.87 16.20 -23.15
N VAL A 97 16.59 14.97 -23.60
CA VAL A 97 16.27 14.70 -25.00
C VAL A 97 14.74 14.71 -25.19
N GLU A 98 14.25 15.72 -25.90
CA GLU A 98 12.82 15.88 -26.20
C GLU A 98 12.47 15.27 -27.57
N ASN A 99 11.76 14.14 -27.56
CA ASN A 99 11.03 13.64 -28.72
C ASN A 99 9.53 13.99 -28.60
N GLN A 100 8.79 13.89 -29.70
CA GLN A 100 7.37 14.32 -29.77
C GLN A 100 6.51 13.74 -28.63
N ASP A 101 6.63 12.44 -28.37
CA ASP A 101 5.83 11.76 -27.33
C ASP A 101 6.67 11.30 -26.13
N ARG A 102 7.99 11.43 -26.19
CA ARG A 102 8.90 10.86 -25.18
C ARG A 102 10.02 11.81 -24.81
N TRP A 103 10.14 12.11 -23.52
CA TRP A 103 11.28 12.82 -22.97
C TRP A 103 12.20 11.83 -22.26
N CYS A 104 13.51 11.94 -22.48
CA CYS A 104 14.51 11.05 -21.87
C CYS A 104 15.51 11.88 -21.08
N CYS A 105 15.71 11.54 -19.82
CA CYS A 105 16.73 12.11 -18.94
C CYS A 105 16.79 11.24 -17.67
N PRO A 106 17.98 10.95 -17.12
CA PRO A 106 18.12 10.31 -15.82
C PRO A 106 17.27 11.02 -14.75
N GLY A 107 16.43 10.26 -14.03
CA GLY A 107 15.57 10.74 -12.95
C GLY A 107 14.30 11.48 -13.39
N ILE A 108 13.98 11.51 -14.69
CA ILE A 108 12.78 12.22 -15.20
C ILE A 108 11.48 11.62 -14.70
N GLY A 109 11.40 10.29 -14.62
CA GLY A 109 10.25 9.54 -14.14
C GLY A 109 10.33 9.28 -12.64
N ASP A 110 11.46 8.76 -12.19
CA ASP A 110 11.79 8.41 -10.81
C ASP A 110 12.79 9.43 -10.23
N ASN A 111 12.34 10.52 -9.59
CA ASN A 111 10.94 10.81 -9.24
C ASN A 111 10.48 12.22 -9.62
N THR A 112 11.19 12.87 -10.55
CA THR A 112 11.00 14.29 -10.88
C THR A 112 9.56 14.59 -11.32
N VAL A 113 8.95 13.76 -12.17
CA VAL A 113 7.58 14.03 -12.65
C VAL A 113 6.55 14.01 -11.52
N ASN A 114 6.72 13.16 -10.51
CA ASN A 114 5.78 13.07 -9.39
C ASN A 114 5.98 14.21 -8.39
N VAL A 115 7.20 14.74 -8.24
CA VAL A 115 7.43 16.04 -7.56
C VAL A 115 6.67 17.16 -8.27
N VAL A 116 6.69 17.20 -9.62
CA VAL A 116 5.88 18.17 -10.37
C VAL A 116 4.39 17.99 -10.11
N MET A 117 3.89 16.75 -10.06
CA MET A 117 2.47 16.49 -9.71
C MET A 117 2.11 17.02 -8.33
N LEU A 118 2.98 16.81 -7.34
CA LEU A 118 2.81 17.31 -5.98
C LEU A 118 2.78 18.85 -5.95
N LEU A 119 3.73 19.51 -6.61
CA LEU A 119 3.81 20.97 -6.71
C LEU A 119 2.54 21.55 -7.37
N MET A 120 2.08 20.91 -8.44
CA MET A 120 0.88 21.33 -9.15
C MET A 120 -0.41 21.10 -8.33
N ALA A 121 -0.46 20.04 -7.52
CA ALA A 121 -1.52 19.84 -6.54
C ALA A 121 -1.52 20.92 -5.46
N ALA A 122 -0.34 21.33 -4.98
CA ALA A 122 -0.22 22.43 -4.04
C ALA A 122 -0.75 23.74 -4.63
N LYS A 123 -0.39 24.03 -5.89
CA LYS A 123 -0.91 25.18 -6.64
C LYS A 123 -2.43 25.13 -6.78
N TYR A 124 -3.00 23.98 -7.15
CA TYR A 124 -4.45 23.81 -7.27
C TYR A 124 -5.16 24.09 -5.95
N LEU A 125 -4.70 23.51 -4.85
CA LEU A 125 -5.27 23.73 -3.52
C LEU A 125 -5.20 25.21 -3.11
N ASN A 126 -4.10 25.89 -3.41
CA ASN A 126 -3.94 27.31 -3.11
C ASN A 126 -4.88 28.20 -3.93
N GLU A 127 -5.07 27.92 -5.22
CA GLU A 127 -5.92 28.74 -6.10
C GLU A 127 -7.41 28.46 -5.93
N ILE A 128 -7.79 27.19 -5.79
CA ILE A 128 -9.19 26.76 -5.77
C ILE A 128 -9.74 26.71 -4.34
N SER A 129 -8.89 26.43 -3.36
CA SER A 129 -9.26 26.33 -1.94
C SER A 129 -10.49 25.44 -1.68
N PRO A 130 -10.48 24.16 -2.12
CA PRO A 130 -11.62 23.27 -1.92
C PRO A 130 -11.83 22.97 -0.43
N GLU A 131 -13.09 22.84 -0.03
CA GLU A 131 -13.45 22.36 1.31
C GLU A 131 -13.15 20.86 1.45
N LEU A 132 -12.33 20.51 2.45
CA LEU A 132 -11.90 19.14 2.72
C LEU A 132 -12.22 18.79 4.19
N PRO A 133 -12.46 17.50 4.50
CA PRO A 133 -12.80 17.06 5.86
C PRO A 133 -11.59 16.97 6.81
N CYS A 134 -10.39 17.32 6.34
CA CYS A 134 -9.16 17.40 7.13
C CYS A 134 -8.09 18.22 6.41
N GLY A 135 -7.06 18.59 7.15
CA GLY A 135 -5.88 19.23 6.61
C GLY A 135 -5.04 18.29 5.77
N LEU A 136 -4.15 18.87 4.98
CA LEU A 136 -3.18 18.15 4.17
C LEU A 136 -1.78 18.64 4.47
N ILE A 137 -0.81 17.76 4.32
CA ILE A 137 0.61 18.08 4.29
C ILE A 137 1.09 17.65 2.91
N LEU A 138 1.67 18.57 2.14
CA LEU A 138 2.31 18.27 0.86
C LEU A 138 3.80 18.49 1.06
N SER A 139 4.61 17.46 0.84
CA SER A 139 6.04 17.50 1.08
C SER A 139 6.86 16.96 -0.08
N ALA A 140 7.81 17.74 -0.59
CA ALA A 140 8.87 17.18 -1.43
C ALA A 140 10.01 16.76 -0.49
N ASP A 141 10.22 15.45 -0.34
CA ASP A 141 11.10 14.91 0.70
C ASP A 141 12.47 14.44 0.17
N THR A 142 13.36 14.06 1.07
CA THR A 142 14.80 13.84 0.75
C THR A 142 15.27 12.45 1.17
N GLY A 143 16.30 11.95 0.50
CA GLY A 143 16.96 10.70 0.86
C GLY A 143 16.04 9.48 0.89
N GLU A 144 15.13 9.35 -0.09
CA GLU A 144 14.44 8.07 -0.30
C GLU A 144 15.49 7.03 -0.67
N GLU A 145 16.27 7.32 -1.71
CA GLU A 145 17.04 6.36 -2.50
C GLU A 145 18.23 5.79 -1.74
N GLY A 146 18.72 4.63 -2.19
CA GLY A 146 20.01 4.07 -1.77
C GLY A 146 20.35 4.20 -0.28
N LEU A 147 21.47 4.85 0.06
CA LEU A 147 21.89 5.01 1.46
C LEU A 147 21.18 6.17 2.19
N GLY A 148 20.30 6.92 1.51
CA GLY A 148 19.43 7.93 2.13
C GLY A 148 18.46 7.31 3.12
N ASN A 149 18.03 6.07 2.83
CA ASN A 149 17.33 5.21 3.77
C ASN A 149 16.04 5.85 4.34
N LEU A 150 15.27 6.48 3.46
CA LEU A 150 13.98 7.09 3.77
C LEU A 150 14.10 8.25 4.77
N LYS A 151 15.18 9.05 4.69
CA LYS A 151 15.51 10.12 5.65
C LYS A 151 14.35 11.10 5.80
N GLY A 152 13.81 11.57 4.68
CA GLY A 152 12.78 12.59 4.59
C GLY A 152 11.47 12.14 5.21
N ILE A 153 10.89 11.06 4.69
CA ILE A 153 9.64 10.50 5.23
C ILE A 153 9.75 10.06 6.71
N ARG A 154 10.93 9.64 7.19
CA ARG A 154 11.15 9.38 8.64
C ARG A 154 10.95 10.65 9.47
N ALA A 155 11.53 11.76 9.04
CA ALA A 155 11.38 13.04 9.72
C ALA A 155 9.92 13.52 9.67
N LEU A 156 9.27 13.44 8.51
CA LEU A 156 7.87 13.82 8.33
C LEU A 156 6.92 13.00 9.21
N THR A 157 7.04 11.67 9.15
CA THR A 157 6.17 10.78 9.92
C THR A 157 6.41 10.99 11.42
N SER A 158 7.65 11.20 11.85
CA SER A 158 7.96 11.53 13.26
C SER A 158 7.38 12.88 13.70
N ALA A 159 7.43 13.91 12.84
CA ALA A 159 6.95 15.25 13.17
C ALA A 159 5.42 15.30 13.26
N PHE A 160 4.72 14.59 12.36
CA PHE A 160 3.27 14.66 12.23
C PHE A 160 2.53 13.42 12.75
N GLN A 161 3.22 12.45 13.35
CA GLN A 161 2.69 11.12 13.69
C GLN A 161 1.28 11.12 14.27
N LYS A 162 1.01 11.99 15.25
CA LYS A 162 -0.29 12.05 15.96
C LYS A 162 -1.44 12.63 15.13
N GLN A 163 -1.12 13.32 14.04
CA GLN A 163 -2.06 13.99 13.14
C GLN A 163 -2.36 13.14 11.90
N LEU A 164 -1.44 12.23 11.52
CA LEU A 164 -1.54 11.48 10.27
C LEU A 164 -2.60 10.38 10.32
N SER A 165 -3.57 10.45 9.41
CA SER A 165 -4.51 9.34 9.15
C SER A 165 -4.11 8.47 7.96
N ALA A 166 -3.34 9.03 7.03
CA ALA A 166 -2.75 8.29 5.93
C ALA A 166 -1.55 9.03 5.35
N VAL A 167 -0.73 8.30 4.61
CA VAL A 167 0.37 8.83 3.80
C VAL A 167 0.23 8.32 2.36
N ILE A 168 0.27 9.19 1.37
CA ILE A 168 0.28 8.81 -0.05
C ILE A 168 1.61 9.25 -0.65
N ALA A 169 2.42 8.29 -1.09
CA ALA A 169 3.68 8.58 -1.78
C ALA A 169 3.41 8.69 -3.28
N PHE A 170 3.84 9.78 -3.89
CA PHE A 170 3.81 10.01 -5.33
C PHE A 170 5.15 9.56 -5.88
N ASP A 171 5.15 8.36 -6.46
CA ASP A 171 6.36 7.66 -6.83
C ASP A 171 6.06 6.62 -7.93
N LEU A 172 7.08 6.26 -8.71
CA LEU A 172 7.02 5.31 -9.82
C LEU A 172 6.04 5.76 -10.92
N TYR A 173 5.53 4.80 -11.69
CA TYR A 173 4.72 5.03 -12.89
C TYR A 173 3.26 4.62 -12.68
N ARG A 174 2.39 5.12 -13.56
CA ARG A 174 0.93 4.99 -13.42
C ARG A 174 0.32 3.62 -13.72
N ASP A 175 1.11 2.65 -14.18
CA ASP A 175 0.61 1.30 -14.50
C ASP A 175 0.31 0.48 -13.25
N LYS A 176 0.83 0.91 -12.10
CA LYS A 176 0.69 0.18 -10.83
C LYS A 176 0.36 1.11 -9.68
N VAL A 177 -0.28 0.53 -8.67
CA VAL A 177 -0.41 1.08 -7.32
C VAL A 177 0.28 0.13 -6.35
N TYR A 178 0.89 0.67 -5.31
CA TYR A 178 1.74 -0.09 -4.39
C TYR A 178 1.21 0.05 -2.95
N PRO A 179 0.17 -0.72 -2.57
CA PRO A 179 -0.38 -0.73 -1.22
C PRO A 179 0.40 -1.62 -0.26
N ARG A 180 1.42 -2.33 -0.74
CA ARG A 180 2.27 -3.24 0.05
C ARG A 180 3.73 -2.83 -0.12
N CYS A 181 4.46 -2.83 0.99
CA CYS A 181 5.87 -2.46 0.99
C CYS A 181 6.80 -3.68 1.09
N ILE A 182 7.94 -3.60 0.41
CA ILE A 182 9.06 -4.54 0.55
C ILE A 182 10.05 -3.95 1.53
N GLY A 183 10.33 -4.66 2.63
CA GLY A 183 11.40 -4.30 3.54
C GLY A 183 12.78 -4.61 2.95
N SER A 184 13.80 -3.92 3.43
CA SER A 184 15.19 -4.15 3.02
C SER A 184 16.17 -3.91 4.16
N SER A 185 17.22 -4.72 4.23
CA SER A 185 18.35 -4.51 5.15
C SER A 185 19.65 -4.48 4.36
N ARG A 186 20.44 -3.42 4.55
CA ARG A 186 21.67 -3.13 3.81
C ARG A 186 22.86 -3.14 4.75
N TYR A 187 23.90 -3.87 4.38
CA TYR A 187 25.10 -4.07 5.18
C TYR A 187 26.35 -3.69 4.40
N ARG A 188 27.26 -2.97 5.06
CA ARG A 188 28.65 -2.86 4.65
C ARG A 188 29.46 -3.91 5.40
N ILE A 189 30.05 -4.84 4.65
CA ILE A 189 30.90 -5.90 5.19
C ILE A 189 32.34 -5.54 4.83
N GLU A 190 33.21 -5.42 5.82
CA GLU A 190 34.63 -5.11 5.67
C GLU A 190 35.45 -6.29 6.20
N VAL A 191 36.43 -6.73 5.42
CA VAL A 191 37.36 -7.79 5.78
C VAL A 191 38.76 -7.21 5.83
N ARG A 192 39.48 -7.48 6.93
CA ARG A 192 40.88 -7.12 7.06
C ARG A 192 41.75 -8.32 7.41
N THR A 193 42.97 -8.31 6.87
CA THR A 193 44.04 -9.28 7.14
C THR A 193 45.36 -8.54 7.29
N GLU A 194 46.44 -9.24 7.67
CA GLU A 194 47.79 -8.66 7.75
C GLU A 194 48.32 -8.21 6.37
N GLY A 195 47.90 -8.87 5.29
CA GLY A 195 48.46 -8.74 3.95
C GLY A 195 49.94 -9.16 3.88
N GLY A 196 50.63 -8.70 2.82
CA GLY A 196 52.04 -9.01 2.62
C GLY A 196 52.46 -9.08 1.15
N HIS A 197 53.71 -9.44 0.91
CA HIS A 197 54.22 -9.67 -0.44
C HIS A 197 53.77 -11.04 -0.95
N SER A 198 53.07 -11.09 -2.09
CA SER A 198 52.44 -12.31 -2.62
C SER A 198 53.35 -13.53 -2.73
N PHE A 199 54.64 -13.33 -3.02
CA PHE A 199 55.64 -14.41 -3.08
C PHE A 199 56.25 -14.77 -1.72
N LEU A 200 56.65 -13.78 -0.90
CA LEU A 200 57.43 -14.03 0.33
C LEU A 200 56.52 -14.45 1.49
N ASP A 201 55.30 -13.93 1.51
CA ASP A 201 54.30 -14.18 2.55
C ASP A 201 53.21 -15.16 2.07
N PHE A 202 53.50 -15.99 1.06
CA PHE A 202 52.53 -16.93 0.50
C PHE A 202 51.99 -17.87 1.60
N GLY A 203 50.67 -18.02 1.65
CA GLY A 203 49.96 -18.76 2.69
C GLY A 203 49.29 -17.87 3.75
N LYS A 204 49.66 -16.58 3.84
CA LYS A 204 48.88 -15.61 4.63
C LYS A 204 47.48 -15.42 4.06
N LYS A 205 46.55 -15.04 4.94
CA LYS A 205 45.17 -14.73 4.59
C LYS A 205 45.09 -13.50 3.68
N ASN A 206 44.20 -13.56 2.70
CA ASN A 206 43.97 -12.51 1.72
C ASN A 206 42.53 -11.99 1.87
N ALA A 207 42.36 -10.70 2.15
CA ALA A 207 41.04 -10.11 2.42
C ALA A 207 40.05 -10.27 1.26
N VAL A 208 40.51 -10.17 0.00
CA VAL A 208 39.67 -10.37 -1.18
C VAL A 208 39.19 -11.81 -1.27
N ALA A 209 40.08 -12.78 -1.03
CA ALA A 209 39.71 -14.20 -1.05
C ALA A 209 38.74 -14.57 0.08
N GLU A 210 38.96 -14.02 1.29
CA GLU A 210 38.10 -14.22 2.45
C GLU A 210 36.69 -13.63 2.21
N LEU A 211 36.60 -12.41 1.68
CA LEU A 211 35.33 -11.79 1.31
C LEU A 211 34.61 -12.57 0.19
N ALA A 212 35.33 -12.99 -0.86
CA ALA A 212 34.75 -13.80 -1.93
C ALA A 212 34.21 -15.15 -1.40
N GLY A 213 34.91 -15.77 -0.45
CA GLY A 213 34.44 -16.97 0.23
C GLY A 213 33.16 -16.72 1.02
N LEU A 214 33.10 -15.63 1.80
CA LEU A 214 31.89 -15.25 2.53
C LEU A 214 30.71 -15.01 1.58
N VAL A 215 30.92 -14.26 0.50
CA VAL A 215 29.88 -14.02 -0.52
C VAL A 215 29.38 -15.34 -1.11
N THR A 216 30.29 -16.27 -1.42
CA THR A 216 29.91 -17.60 -1.93
C THR A 216 29.00 -18.35 -0.96
N GLU A 217 29.27 -18.29 0.35
CA GLU A 217 28.41 -18.89 1.37
C GLU A 217 27.07 -18.17 1.52
N LEU A 218 27.06 -16.83 1.43
CA LEU A 218 25.82 -16.06 1.50
C LEU A 218 24.86 -16.43 0.36
N TYR A 219 25.37 -16.67 -0.85
CA TYR A 219 24.58 -17.13 -2.00
C TYR A 219 24.16 -18.62 -1.91
N GLN A 220 24.55 -19.34 -0.86
CA GLN A 220 24.02 -20.68 -0.56
C GLN A 220 22.83 -20.64 0.41
N MET A 221 22.39 -19.45 0.83
CA MET A 221 21.22 -19.30 1.69
C MET A 221 19.98 -19.88 1.02
N LYS A 222 19.28 -20.76 1.73
CA LYS A 222 17.95 -21.24 1.34
C LYS A 222 16.92 -20.15 1.65
N ILE A 223 16.26 -19.68 0.62
CA ILE A 223 15.24 -18.64 0.71
C ILE A 223 13.95 -19.28 1.26
N PRO A 224 13.24 -18.64 2.20
CA PRO A 224 11.96 -19.15 2.68
C PRO A 224 10.93 -19.23 1.53
N GLU A 225 10.21 -20.36 1.43
CA GLU A 225 9.22 -20.55 0.34
C GLU A 225 7.93 -19.74 0.53
N HIS A 226 7.64 -19.29 1.76
CA HIS A 226 6.41 -18.58 2.11
C HIS A 226 6.50 -17.06 1.94
N SER A 227 7.66 -16.53 1.52
CA SER A 227 7.89 -15.09 1.34
C SER A 227 8.69 -14.82 0.07
N ARG A 228 8.51 -13.64 -0.53
CA ARG A 228 9.34 -13.21 -1.65
C ARG A 228 10.60 -12.56 -1.11
N THR A 229 11.58 -13.39 -0.77
CA THR A 229 12.87 -12.94 -0.22
C THR A 229 13.97 -12.97 -1.28
N THR A 230 14.80 -11.93 -1.34
CA THR A 230 15.94 -11.82 -2.27
C THR A 230 17.16 -11.29 -1.55
N TYR A 231 18.35 -11.57 -2.08
CA TYR A 231 19.61 -11.00 -1.60
C TYR A 231 20.53 -10.63 -2.77
N ASN A 232 21.39 -9.63 -2.57
CA ASN A 232 22.30 -9.15 -3.60
C ASN A 232 23.56 -8.51 -3.01
N VAL A 233 24.74 -8.90 -3.49
CA VAL A 233 25.98 -8.12 -3.32
C VAL A 233 26.08 -7.17 -4.52
N GLY A 234 25.76 -5.90 -4.30
CA GLY A 234 25.69 -4.90 -5.37
C GLY A 234 27.03 -4.24 -5.69
N VAL A 235 27.93 -4.17 -4.71
CA VAL A 235 29.26 -3.56 -4.83
C VAL A 235 30.26 -4.41 -4.07
N MET A 236 31.44 -4.62 -4.65
CA MET A 236 32.56 -5.31 -4.01
C MET A 236 33.88 -4.70 -4.47
N GLU A 237 34.77 -4.39 -3.52
CA GLU A 237 36.07 -3.74 -3.76
C GLU A 237 37.15 -4.36 -2.86
N GLY A 238 38.42 -4.30 -3.26
CA GLY A 238 39.50 -4.76 -2.39
C GLY A 238 40.84 -4.97 -3.08
N GLY A 239 41.90 -5.02 -2.25
CA GLY A 239 43.28 -5.12 -2.70
C GLY A 239 43.89 -3.79 -3.17
N THR A 240 45.20 -3.80 -3.40
CA THR A 240 45.96 -2.59 -3.78
C THR A 240 46.74 -2.78 -5.07
N SER A 241 47.38 -3.95 -5.24
CA SER A 241 48.15 -4.26 -6.45
C SER A 241 48.29 -5.77 -6.67
N VAL A 242 48.64 -6.17 -7.90
CA VAL A 242 48.70 -7.58 -8.32
C VAL A 242 49.69 -8.43 -7.51
N ASN A 243 50.79 -7.84 -7.01
CA ASN A 243 51.85 -8.55 -6.31
C ASN A 243 51.74 -8.48 -4.78
N THR A 244 50.59 -8.07 -4.25
CA THR A 244 50.32 -7.96 -2.81
C THR A 244 49.19 -8.89 -2.36
N ILE A 245 49.32 -9.46 -1.17
CA ILE A 245 48.22 -10.12 -0.46
C ILE A 245 47.33 -9.01 0.09
N ALA A 246 46.05 -8.99 -0.29
CA ALA A 246 45.14 -7.89 0.01
C ALA A 246 44.91 -7.75 1.52
N GLN A 247 45.21 -6.56 2.05
CA GLN A 247 44.96 -6.23 3.45
C GLN A 247 43.49 -5.95 3.74
N GLU A 248 42.78 -5.36 2.78
CA GLU A 248 41.39 -4.93 2.96
C GLU A 248 40.53 -5.30 1.73
N ALA A 249 39.27 -5.63 2.00
CA ALA A 249 38.22 -5.78 1.01
C ALA A 249 36.87 -5.42 1.64
N SER A 250 35.92 -4.92 0.85
CA SER A 250 34.58 -4.56 1.32
C SER A 250 33.49 -4.93 0.32
N ALA A 251 32.26 -5.11 0.83
CA ALA A 251 31.08 -5.33 0.01
C ALA A 251 29.86 -4.58 0.57
N LEU A 252 28.97 -4.14 -0.32
CA LEU A 252 27.61 -3.72 0.01
C LEU A 252 26.64 -4.84 -0.33
N PHE A 253 25.96 -5.33 0.69
CA PHE A 253 25.07 -6.47 0.63
C PHE A 253 23.66 -6.09 1.08
N GLU A 254 22.64 -6.52 0.35
CA GLU A 254 21.24 -6.22 0.61
C GLU A 254 20.41 -7.50 0.71
N PHE A 255 19.51 -7.52 1.70
CA PHE A 255 18.34 -8.41 1.74
C PHE A 255 17.08 -7.60 1.44
N ARG A 256 16.11 -8.22 0.76
CA ARG A 256 14.74 -7.71 0.63
C ARG A 256 13.73 -8.81 0.93
N SER A 257 12.61 -8.45 1.53
CA SER A 257 11.48 -9.36 1.72
C SER A 257 10.17 -8.61 1.92
N ASP A 258 9.07 -9.27 1.61
CA ASP A 258 7.74 -8.90 2.07
C ASP A 258 7.44 -9.38 3.50
N SER A 259 8.32 -10.18 4.12
CA SER A 259 8.18 -10.71 5.48
C SER A 259 9.28 -10.20 6.41
N ALA A 260 8.87 -9.57 7.52
CA ALA A 260 9.80 -9.11 8.56
C ALA A 260 10.55 -10.29 9.20
N GLU A 261 9.85 -11.39 9.49
CA GLU A 261 10.45 -12.62 10.03
C GLU A 261 11.49 -13.21 9.06
N ALA A 262 11.18 -13.23 7.76
CA ALA A 262 12.12 -13.70 6.75
C ALA A 262 13.38 -12.83 6.67
N LEU A 263 13.25 -11.49 6.78
CA LEU A 263 14.41 -10.60 6.88
C LEU A 263 15.24 -10.88 8.12
N GLU A 264 14.62 -11.01 9.29
CA GLU A 264 15.33 -11.33 10.53
C GLU A 264 16.11 -12.65 10.43
N ASN A 265 15.53 -13.68 9.81
CA ASN A 265 16.20 -14.94 9.53
C ASN A 265 17.40 -14.78 8.58
N CYS A 266 17.30 -13.90 7.57
CA CYS A 266 18.42 -13.57 6.68
C CYS A 266 19.55 -12.86 7.41
N GLU A 267 19.23 -11.91 8.28
CA GLU A 267 20.19 -11.15 9.07
C GLU A 267 20.93 -12.06 10.06
N GLU A 268 20.20 -13.00 10.66
CA GLU A 268 20.78 -14.01 11.53
C GLU A 268 21.74 -14.93 10.77
N TYR A 269 21.36 -15.37 9.56
CA TYR A 269 22.22 -16.16 8.70
C TYR A 269 23.52 -15.42 8.35
N LEU A 270 23.44 -14.15 7.96
CA LEU A 270 24.61 -13.31 7.71
C LEU A 270 25.53 -13.24 8.92
N ARG A 271 24.96 -12.99 10.11
CA ARG A 271 25.71 -12.93 11.37
C ARG A 271 26.44 -14.23 11.67
N GLN A 272 25.76 -15.37 11.51
CA GLN A 272 26.36 -16.70 11.73
C GLN A 272 27.49 -17.00 10.75
N LYS A 273 27.35 -16.66 9.47
CA LYS A 273 28.40 -16.87 8.47
C LYS A 273 29.64 -16.04 8.75
N ILE A 274 29.46 -14.77 9.10
CA ILE A 274 30.57 -13.91 9.51
C ILE A 274 31.26 -14.48 10.75
N GLU A 275 30.50 -14.88 11.77
CA GLU A 275 31.08 -15.42 13.00
C GLU A 275 31.88 -16.71 12.76
N SER A 276 31.37 -17.60 11.91
CA SER A 276 32.04 -18.86 11.58
C SER A 276 33.38 -18.71 10.85
N ARG A 277 33.63 -17.54 10.25
CA ARG A 277 34.83 -17.22 9.47
C ARG A 277 35.87 -16.42 10.24
N LYS A 278 35.54 -15.91 11.42
CA LYS A 278 36.50 -15.18 12.27
C LYS A 278 37.60 -16.12 12.75
N CYS A 279 38.84 -15.67 12.63
CA CYS A 279 40.00 -16.32 13.22
C CYS A 279 41.06 -15.28 13.60
N CYS A 280 42.22 -15.70 14.11
CA CYS A 280 43.28 -14.78 14.53
C CYS A 280 43.83 -13.90 13.39
N ASP A 281 43.74 -14.37 12.14
CA ASP A 281 44.38 -13.73 10.97
C ASP A 281 43.40 -12.92 10.11
N VAL A 282 42.10 -12.96 10.42
CA VAL A 282 41.04 -12.32 9.63
C VAL A 282 40.04 -11.65 10.56
N SER A 283 39.86 -10.33 10.40
CA SER A 283 38.82 -9.58 11.10
C SER A 283 37.70 -9.20 10.14
N TYR A 284 36.46 -9.41 10.56
CA TYR A 284 35.26 -8.97 9.85
C TYR A 284 34.58 -7.86 10.64
N ARG A 285 34.21 -6.77 9.97
CA ARG A 285 33.30 -5.73 10.48
C ARG A 285 32.05 -5.72 9.60
N CYS A 286 30.89 -5.72 10.22
CA CYS A 286 29.61 -5.68 9.54
C CYS A 286 28.76 -4.57 10.13
N GLU A 287 28.45 -3.57 9.32
CA GLU A 287 27.69 -2.40 9.72
C GLU A 287 26.38 -2.37 8.94
N GLN A 288 25.25 -2.21 9.64
CA GLN A 288 23.97 -1.96 8.97
C GLN A 288 23.94 -0.50 8.52
N VAL A 289 24.06 -0.29 7.21
CA VAL A 289 24.10 1.04 6.59
C VAL A 289 22.74 1.50 6.07
N GLY A 290 21.73 0.63 6.11
CA GLY A 290 20.34 0.97 5.77
C GLY A 290 19.36 -0.09 6.24
N ARG A 291 18.15 0.34 6.61
CA ARG A 291 17.04 -0.55 6.99
C ARG A 291 15.72 0.11 6.63
N ARG A 292 14.98 -0.48 5.69
CA ARG A 292 13.59 -0.13 5.38
C ARG A 292 12.69 -1.23 5.98
N PRO A 293 11.76 -0.91 6.88
CA PRO A 293 10.93 -1.92 7.55
C PRO A 293 9.87 -2.50 6.60
N CYS A 294 9.42 -3.73 6.85
CA CYS A 294 8.18 -4.24 6.25
C CYS A 294 6.96 -3.54 6.88
N ALA A 295 5.77 -3.79 6.31
CA ALA A 295 4.52 -3.30 6.88
C ALA A 295 4.27 -3.92 8.26
N GLY A 296 3.74 -3.12 9.19
CA GLY A 296 3.22 -3.58 10.47
C GLY A 296 1.74 -3.97 10.37
N GLU A 297 1.05 -3.97 11.51
CA GLU A 297 -0.41 -4.17 11.51
C GLU A 297 -1.12 -2.89 11.05
N THR A 298 -1.79 -2.96 9.90
CA THR A 298 -2.57 -1.85 9.34
C THR A 298 -4.06 -2.12 9.38
N ASP A 299 -4.88 -1.08 9.41
CA ASP A 299 -6.33 -1.20 9.18
C ASP A 299 -6.58 -1.69 7.74
N ALA A 300 -6.97 -2.96 7.61
CA ALA A 300 -7.18 -3.61 6.32
C ALA A 300 -8.30 -2.96 5.50
N ILE A 301 -9.37 -2.46 6.14
CA ILE A 301 -10.47 -1.80 5.45
C ILE A 301 -10.01 -0.42 4.97
N GLN A 302 -9.29 0.33 5.80
CA GLN A 302 -8.73 1.62 5.42
C GLN A 302 -7.73 1.48 4.25
N MET A 303 -6.84 0.50 4.30
CA MET A 303 -5.89 0.19 3.22
C MET A 303 -6.59 -0.15 1.90
N GLU A 304 -7.61 -1.00 1.95
CA GLU A 304 -8.39 -1.37 0.76
C GLU A 304 -9.15 -0.17 0.18
N ARG A 305 -9.73 0.67 1.04
CA ARG A 305 -10.41 1.91 0.64
C ARG A 305 -9.46 2.89 -0.04
N LEU A 306 -8.25 3.06 0.47
CA LEU A 306 -7.22 3.93 -0.15
C LEU A 306 -6.74 3.35 -1.48
N THR A 307 -6.46 2.06 -1.52
CA THR A 307 -6.03 1.36 -2.72
C THR A 307 -7.06 1.52 -3.83
N ASN A 308 -8.34 1.26 -3.54
CA ASN A 308 -9.42 1.44 -4.50
C ASN A 308 -9.58 2.89 -4.94
N CYS A 309 -9.43 3.86 -4.03
CA CYS A 309 -9.46 5.28 -4.41
C CYS A 309 -8.36 5.61 -5.43
N CYS A 310 -7.13 5.10 -5.23
CA CYS A 310 -6.02 5.27 -6.16
C CYS A 310 -6.30 4.60 -7.51
N VAL A 311 -6.67 3.31 -7.50
CA VAL A 311 -6.96 2.51 -8.70
C VAL A 311 -8.06 3.16 -9.53
N ARG A 312 -9.19 3.49 -8.91
CA ARG A 312 -10.35 4.04 -9.61
C ARG A 312 -10.10 5.45 -10.12
N THR A 313 -9.33 6.27 -9.40
CA THR A 313 -8.97 7.61 -9.86
C THR A 313 -8.05 7.55 -11.08
N LEU A 314 -7.02 6.69 -11.06
CA LEU A 314 -6.17 6.46 -12.23
C LEU A 314 -6.94 5.86 -13.40
N GLN A 315 -7.81 4.88 -13.16
CA GLN A 315 -8.64 4.28 -14.20
C GLN A 315 -9.55 5.31 -14.86
N ALA A 316 -10.18 6.19 -14.06
CA ALA A 316 -11.03 7.25 -14.56
C ALA A 316 -10.25 8.27 -15.42
N ALA A 317 -9.01 8.61 -15.04
CA ALA A 317 -8.19 9.56 -15.78
C ALA A 317 -7.55 8.98 -17.05
N THR A 318 -7.24 7.69 -17.04
CA THR A 318 -6.39 7.08 -18.08
C THR A 318 -7.11 6.08 -18.98
N GLY A 319 -8.30 5.63 -18.57
CA GLY A 319 -9.04 4.54 -19.22
C GLY A 319 -8.44 3.15 -18.98
N VAL A 320 -7.39 3.03 -18.17
CA VAL A 320 -6.68 1.77 -17.89
C VAL A 320 -6.64 1.53 -16.39
N GLU A 321 -7.05 0.34 -15.95
CA GLU A 321 -6.98 -0.04 -14.55
C GLU A 321 -5.51 -0.38 -14.18
N PRO A 322 -4.90 0.32 -13.20
CA PRO A 322 -3.56 -0.03 -12.73
C PRO A 322 -3.61 -1.32 -11.90
N ALA A 323 -2.54 -2.11 -11.96
CA ALA A 323 -2.41 -3.32 -11.15
C ALA A 323 -1.90 -2.99 -9.73
N ALA A 324 -2.36 -3.73 -8.72
CA ALA A 324 -1.74 -3.69 -7.40
C ALA A 324 -0.43 -4.47 -7.40
N SER A 325 0.62 -3.91 -6.81
CA SER A 325 1.97 -4.50 -6.74
C SER A 325 2.62 -4.19 -5.39
N GLU A 326 3.81 -4.74 -5.16
CA GLU A 326 4.68 -4.40 -4.03
C GLU A 326 5.96 -3.69 -4.50
N ALA A 327 6.44 -2.73 -3.71
CA ALA A 327 7.69 -1.99 -3.92
C ALA A 327 8.28 -1.52 -2.58
N SER A 328 9.56 -1.13 -2.55
CA SER A 328 10.13 -0.43 -1.39
C SER A 328 10.16 1.06 -1.72
N THR A 329 9.44 1.87 -0.95
CA THR A 329 9.24 3.31 -1.17
C THR A 329 9.12 4.03 0.18
N ASP A 330 8.80 5.32 0.16
CA ASP A 330 8.47 6.08 1.39
C ASP A 330 7.34 5.45 2.22
N CYS A 331 6.44 4.68 1.60
CA CYS A 331 5.35 3.98 2.28
C CYS A 331 5.83 2.99 3.34
N ASN A 332 7.08 2.51 3.29
CA ASN A 332 7.64 1.58 4.27
C ASN A 332 7.54 2.13 5.70
N ILE A 333 7.84 3.42 5.91
CA ILE A 333 7.85 4.02 7.25
C ILE A 333 6.45 4.10 7.87
N PRO A 334 5.45 4.77 7.26
CA PRO A 334 4.12 4.84 7.84
C PRO A 334 3.47 3.47 8.01
N LEU A 335 3.63 2.54 7.06
CA LEU A 335 3.08 1.18 7.19
C LEU A 335 3.67 0.43 8.38
N SER A 336 4.97 0.61 8.68
CA SER A 336 5.61 0.02 9.86
C SER A 336 5.16 0.65 11.19
N GLN A 337 4.50 1.79 11.13
CA GLN A 337 3.99 2.56 12.28
C GLN A 337 2.45 2.52 12.36
N ASN A 338 1.83 1.56 11.69
CA ASN A 338 0.38 1.34 11.67
C ASN A 338 -0.41 2.49 11.01
N ILE A 339 0.24 3.33 10.21
CA ILE A 339 -0.39 4.39 9.43
C ILE A 339 -0.63 3.86 8.02
N SER A 340 -1.89 3.91 7.57
CA SER A 340 -2.26 3.41 6.23
C SER A 340 -1.56 4.22 5.14
N SER A 341 -0.94 3.54 4.18
CA SER A 341 -0.17 4.22 3.13
C SER A 341 -0.19 3.49 1.79
N VAL A 342 -0.22 4.26 0.70
CA VAL A 342 -0.22 3.73 -0.66
C VAL A 342 0.72 4.58 -1.52
N CYS A 343 1.54 3.92 -2.33
CA CYS A 343 2.37 4.57 -3.35
C CYS A 343 1.69 4.52 -4.72
N VAL A 344 1.74 5.62 -5.46
CA VAL A 344 1.07 5.78 -6.76
C VAL A 344 1.81 6.76 -7.67
N GLY A 345 2.00 6.37 -8.93
CA GLY A 345 2.56 7.23 -9.98
C GLY A 345 1.50 7.75 -10.94
N PHE A 346 1.78 8.85 -11.65
CA PHE A 346 0.76 9.53 -12.47
C PHE A 346 1.02 9.52 -13.98
N CYS A 347 2.28 9.30 -14.39
CA CYS A 347 2.66 9.27 -15.81
C CYS A 347 3.13 7.89 -16.27
N ARG A 348 3.10 7.65 -17.58
CA ARG A 348 3.80 6.50 -18.18
C ARG A 348 5.26 6.84 -18.34
N GLY A 349 6.11 5.88 -18.06
CA GLY A 349 7.54 5.96 -18.27
C GLY A 349 8.17 4.59 -18.11
N GLY A 350 9.49 4.56 -18.04
CA GLY A 350 10.22 3.34 -17.75
C GLY A 350 11.72 3.57 -17.77
N GLY A 351 12.46 2.53 -17.37
CA GLY A 351 13.91 2.60 -17.26
C GLY A 351 14.39 3.34 -16.01
N ALA A 352 13.60 3.38 -14.93
CA ALA A 352 14.07 3.85 -13.64
C ALA A 352 15.44 3.25 -13.31
N HIS A 353 16.33 4.08 -12.77
CA HIS A 353 17.72 3.74 -12.43
C HIS A 353 18.63 3.47 -13.64
N THR A 354 18.26 3.95 -14.83
CA THR A 354 19.08 3.84 -16.05
C THR A 354 19.28 5.20 -16.73
N ARG A 355 20.29 5.30 -17.61
CA ARG A 355 20.52 6.54 -18.38
C ARG A 355 19.44 6.76 -19.44
N GLU A 356 18.83 5.66 -19.89
CA GLU A 356 17.78 5.61 -20.89
C GLU A 356 16.39 5.83 -20.29
N GLU A 357 16.31 6.26 -19.04
CA GLU A 357 15.06 6.57 -18.37
C GLU A 357 14.23 7.57 -19.19
N TRP A 358 12.94 7.27 -19.32
CA TRP A 358 12.05 8.02 -20.19
C TRP A 358 10.65 8.21 -19.59
N LEU A 359 10.00 9.27 -20.06
CA LEU A 359 8.65 9.65 -19.72
C LEU A 359 7.82 9.87 -21.00
N ASP A 360 6.62 9.31 -21.04
CA ASP A 360 5.62 9.61 -22.08
C ASP A 360 4.94 10.95 -21.75
N ILE A 361 5.39 12.02 -22.42
CA ILE A 361 4.95 13.38 -22.13
C ILE A 361 3.48 13.61 -22.50
N SER A 362 2.89 12.77 -23.36
CA SER A 362 1.47 12.84 -23.69
C SER A 362 0.58 12.50 -22.50
N THR A 363 1.12 11.77 -21.51
CA THR A 363 0.38 11.36 -20.31
C THR A 363 0.30 12.41 -19.22
N LEU A 364 1.10 13.48 -19.32
CA LEU A 364 1.27 14.48 -18.26
C LEU A 364 -0.05 15.16 -17.88
N GLU A 365 -0.90 15.50 -18.85
CA GLU A 365 -2.21 16.15 -18.58
C GLU A 365 -3.15 15.23 -17.79
N SER A 366 -3.32 13.99 -18.25
CA SER A 366 -4.15 12.99 -17.56
C SER A 366 -3.59 12.64 -16.18
N GLY A 367 -2.26 12.59 -16.04
CA GLY A 367 -1.58 12.34 -14.78
C GLY A 367 -1.79 13.48 -13.79
N LEU A 368 -1.72 14.73 -14.27
CA LEU A 368 -2.02 15.90 -13.45
C LEU A 368 -3.47 15.87 -12.97
N ALA A 369 -4.44 15.63 -13.86
CA ALA A 369 -5.84 15.56 -13.47
C ALA A 369 -6.10 14.46 -12.43
N ALA A 370 -5.43 13.30 -12.56
CA ALA A 370 -5.48 12.23 -11.57
C ALA A 370 -4.88 12.64 -10.22
N ALA A 371 -3.72 13.30 -10.20
CA ALA A 371 -3.07 13.76 -8.97
C ALA A 371 -3.95 14.76 -8.20
N LEU A 372 -4.51 15.75 -8.91
CA LEU A 372 -5.43 16.73 -8.32
C LEU A 372 -6.68 16.06 -7.73
N ALA A 373 -7.30 15.17 -8.51
CA ALA A 373 -8.47 14.43 -8.07
C ALA A 373 -8.16 13.56 -6.84
N LEU A 374 -7.01 12.89 -6.82
CA LEU A 374 -6.59 12.03 -5.72
C LEU A 374 -6.42 12.83 -4.43
N VAL A 375 -5.70 13.96 -4.49
CA VAL A 375 -5.48 14.85 -3.34
C VAL A 375 -6.79 15.36 -2.74
N CYS A 376 -7.80 15.63 -3.58
CA CYS A 376 -9.13 16.03 -3.10
C CYS A 376 -10.02 14.86 -2.65
N ARG A 377 -9.80 13.64 -3.14
CA ARG A 377 -10.64 12.47 -2.81
C ARG A 377 -10.21 11.76 -1.53
N ILE A 378 -8.91 11.47 -1.38
CA ILE A 378 -8.37 10.70 -0.25
C ILE A 378 -8.83 11.22 1.13
N PRO A 379 -8.96 12.54 1.39
CA PRO A 379 -9.54 13.08 2.63
C PRO A 379 -10.85 12.44 3.10
N PHE A 380 -11.73 12.10 2.16
CA PHE A 380 -13.03 11.47 2.42
C PHE A 380 -12.93 9.94 2.61
N PHE A 381 -11.76 9.37 2.37
CA PHE A 381 -11.49 7.95 2.58
C PHE A 381 -10.74 7.67 3.89
N CYS A 382 -10.13 8.65 4.54
CA CYS A 382 -9.33 8.47 5.77
C CYS A 382 -10.05 8.87 7.07
N GLU A 383 -11.37 8.78 7.11
CA GLU A 383 -12.13 9.13 8.31
C GLU A 383 -11.94 8.10 9.42
N SER A 384 -12.18 8.49 10.68
CA SER A 384 -12.03 7.59 11.82
C SER A 384 -12.97 6.39 11.69
N SER A 385 -12.37 5.21 11.52
CA SER A 385 -13.09 3.94 11.48
C SER A 385 -12.47 2.89 12.38
N GLU A 386 -13.29 1.93 12.79
CA GLU A 386 -12.85 0.78 13.58
C GLU A 386 -13.57 -0.48 13.12
N THR A 387 -12.92 -1.62 13.32
CA THR A 387 -13.55 -2.94 13.18
C THR A 387 -13.72 -3.56 14.56
N VAL A 388 -14.92 -4.08 14.83
CA VAL A 388 -15.31 -4.55 16.16
C VAL A 388 -15.89 -5.95 16.05
N LEU A 389 -15.18 -6.93 16.62
CA LEU A 389 -15.67 -8.31 16.77
C LEU A 389 -16.57 -8.42 18.01
N ARG A 390 -17.67 -9.17 17.86
CA ARG A 390 -18.60 -9.52 18.93
C ARG A 390 -19.04 -10.97 18.77
N ASP A 391 -19.10 -11.72 19.85
CA ASP A 391 -19.71 -13.06 19.84
C ASP A 391 -21.25 -12.99 19.78
N THR A 392 -21.82 -11.94 20.38
CA THR A 392 -23.24 -11.60 20.33
C THR A 392 -23.43 -10.09 20.46
N ILE A 393 -24.55 -9.55 19.97
CA ILE A 393 -24.90 -8.12 20.13
C ILE A 393 -25.86 -7.94 21.30
N SER A 394 -25.37 -7.27 22.35
CA SER A 394 -26.14 -6.91 23.54
C SER A 394 -26.39 -5.40 23.68
N SER A 395 -25.56 -4.56 23.07
CA SER A 395 -25.69 -3.09 23.13
C SER A 395 -26.95 -2.62 22.41
N ALA A 396 -27.82 -1.90 23.13
CA ALA A 396 -29.03 -1.31 22.54
C ALA A 396 -28.72 -0.35 21.39
N GLU A 397 -27.61 0.39 21.49
CA GLU A 397 -27.15 1.30 20.44
C GLU A 397 -26.72 0.53 19.18
N GLU A 398 -25.89 -0.51 19.32
CA GLU A 398 -25.46 -1.33 18.17
C GLU A 398 -26.67 -2.03 17.52
N LYS A 399 -27.63 -2.53 18.32
CA LYS A 399 -28.88 -3.11 17.80
C LYS A 399 -29.65 -2.13 16.93
N GLU A 400 -29.83 -0.90 17.41
CA GLU A 400 -30.57 0.13 16.66
C GLU A 400 -29.83 0.53 15.37
N GLN A 401 -28.51 0.68 15.42
CA GLN A 401 -27.72 1.00 14.22
C GLN A 401 -27.77 -0.13 13.18
N ILE A 402 -27.69 -1.39 13.62
CA ILE A 402 -27.85 -2.56 12.73
C ILE A 402 -29.27 -2.62 12.16
N TYR A 403 -30.29 -2.36 12.99
CA TYR A 403 -31.69 -2.33 12.56
C TYR A 403 -31.92 -1.31 11.43
N GLU A 404 -31.46 -0.07 11.60
CA GLU A 404 -31.58 0.96 10.58
C GLU A 404 -30.80 0.59 9.30
N LEU A 405 -29.62 0.00 9.43
CA LEU A 405 -28.85 -0.48 8.28
C LEU A 405 -29.58 -1.61 7.52
N LEU A 406 -30.19 -2.57 8.23
CA LEU A 406 -31.01 -3.63 7.64
C LEU A 406 -32.23 -3.04 6.90
N ARG A 407 -32.88 -2.01 7.46
CA ARG A 407 -34.00 -1.33 6.79
C ARG A 407 -33.59 -0.67 5.48
N VAL A 408 -32.44 0.00 5.47
CA VAL A 408 -31.89 0.62 4.25
C VAL A 408 -31.58 -0.43 3.19
N CYS A 409 -31.10 -1.60 3.60
CA CYS A 409 -30.69 -2.67 2.70
C CYS A 409 -31.76 -3.73 2.43
N ASP A 410 -33.00 -3.55 2.91
CA ASP A 410 -34.07 -4.55 2.86
C ASP A 410 -34.25 -5.18 1.47
N LYS A 411 -34.30 -4.32 0.45
CA LYS A 411 -34.54 -4.69 -0.95
C LYS A 411 -33.30 -5.19 -1.69
N ASP A 412 -32.12 -5.13 -1.07
CA ASP A 412 -30.91 -5.72 -1.65
C ASP A 412 -30.94 -7.26 -1.53
N PHE A 413 -31.77 -7.81 -0.65
CA PHE A 413 -31.89 -9.24 -0.43
C PHE A 413 -33.04 -9.83 -1.24
N VAL A 414 -32.86 -11.08 -1.69
CA VAL A 414 -33.91 -11.83 -2.40
C VAL A 414 -34.25 -13.12 -1.63
N PRO A 415 -35.46 -13.27 -1.07
CA PRO A 415 -36.50 -12.23 -0.91
C PRO A 415 -36.04 -11.11 0.04
N PRO A 416 -36.74 -9.95 0.07
CA PRO A 416 -36.39 -8.85 0.97
C PRO A 416 -36.33 -9.28 2.43
N LEU A 417 -35.50 -8.62 3.24
CA LEU A 417 -35.31 -8.94 4.66
C LEU A 417 -36.62 -8.90 5.46
N SER A 418 -37.51 -7.97 5.14
CA SER A 418 -38.85 -7.80 5.71
C SER A 418 -39.79 -8.99 5.46
N ALA A 419 -39.44 -9.88 4.52
CA ALA A 419 -40.16 -11.12 4.25
C ALA A 419 -39.52 -12.36 4.92
N ARG A 420 -38.54 -12.17 5.82
CA ARG A 420 -37.76 -13.23 6.47
C ARG A 420 -37.96 -13.22 7.98
N ASN A 421 -37.85 -14.41 8.57
CA ASN A 421 -37.87 -14.58 10.03
C ASN A 421 -36.53 -15.13 10.57
N SER A 422 -35.57 -15.52 9.69
CA SER A 422 -34.24 -16.01 10.08
C SER A 422 -33.19 -15.84 8.97
N THR A 423 -31.93 -15.68 9.35
CA THR A 423 -30.76 -15.64 8.44
C THR A 423 -30.51 -16.95 7.69
N SER A 424 -30.97 -18.08 8.25
CA SER A 424 -30.81 -19.43 7.69
C SER A 424 -32.10 -19.99 7.06
N GLN A 425 -33.15 -19.18 6.93
CA GLN A 425 -34.44 -19.61 6.37
C GLN A 425 -34.30 -20.20 4.96
N SER A 426 -34.74 -21.43 4.76
CA SER A 426 -34.68 -22.16 3.48
C SER A 426 -36.05 -22.55 2.93
N ASP A 427 -37.09 -22.53 3.76
CA ASP A 427 -38.47 -22.72 3.33
C ASP A 427 -39.20 -21.38 3.31
N TRP A 428 -39.71 -21.03 2.12
CA TRP A 428 -40.43 -19.79 1.84
C TRP A 428 -41.95 -20.00 1.78
N SER A 429 -42.42 -21.24 1.94
CA SER A 429 -43.83 -21.60 1.91
C SER A 429 -44.45 -21.46 3.30
N GLY A 430 -45.52 -20.67 3.42
CA GLY A 430 -46.38 -20.66 4.62
C GLY A 430 -45.89 -19.89 5.86
N ALA A 431 -44.85 -19.07 5.77
CA ALA A 431 -44.46 -18.21 6.90
C ALA A 431 -45.58 -17.17 7.19
N GLU A 432 -46.15 -17.19 8.40
CA GLU A 432 -46.96 -16.08 8.90
C GLU A 432 -46.10 -14.82 8.83
N LYS A 433 -46.58 -13.81 8.11
CA LYS A 433 -45.92 -12.49 8.06
C LYS A 433 -45.94 -11.92 9.46
N GLU A 434 -44.85 -12.05 10.21
CA GLU A 434 -44.66 -11.28 11.42
C GLU A 434 -44.77 -9.79 11.09
N GLN A 435 -45.33 -9.03 12.03
CA GLN A 435 -45.70 -7.63 11.83
C GLN A 435 -44.47 -6.72 11.54
N ASP A 436 -43.25 -7.22 11.82
CA ASP A 436 -41.97 -6.58 11.54
C ASP A 436 -40.84 -7.63 11.34
N GLY A 437 -40.77 -8.27 10.15
CA GLY A 437 -39.78 -9.32 9.85
C GLY A 437 -38.31 -8.88 9.98
N ILE A 438 -38.02 -7.59 9.84
CA ILE A 438 -36.66 -7.06 10.04
C ILE A 438 -36.25 -7.16 11.51
N ARG A 439 -37.16 -6.95 12.46
CA ARG A 439 -36.86 -7.14 13.89
C ARG A 439 -36.57 -8.60 14.25
N ALA A 440 -37.34 -9.52 13.70
CA ALA A 440 -37.08 -10.95 13.91
C ALA A 440 -35.72 -11.36 13.32
N TYR A 441 -35.41 -10.86 12.13
CA TYR A 441 -34.10 -11.04 11.49
C TYR A 441 -32.95 -10.46 12.34
N LEU A 442 -33.14 -9.27 12.93
CA LEU A 442 -32.19 -8.66 13.85
C LEU A 442 -31.97 -9.51 15.10
N GLU A 443 -33.02 -10.06 15.70
CA GLU A 443 -32.89 -10.92 16.88
C GLU A 443 -32.10 -12.21 16.59
N ASP A 444 -32.22 -12.78 15.38
CA ASP A 444 -31.37 -13.88 14.92
C ASP A 444 -29.93 -13.44 14.69
N ILE A 445 -29.68 -12.23 14.14
CA ILE A 445 -28.34 -11.65 14.01
C ILE A 445 -27.68 -11.41 15.37
N CYS A 446 -28.43 -10.92 16.36
CA CYS A 446 -27.87 -10.58 17.67
C CYS A 446 -27.32 -11.80 18.44
N ARG A 447 -27.71 -13.02 18.05
CA ARG A 447 -27.25 -14.29 18.63
C ARG A 447 -26.07 -14.91 17.89
N GLN A 448 -25.52 -14.23 16.89
CA GLN A 448 -24.44 -14.69 16.04
C GLN A 448 -23.16 -13.93 16.33
N HIS A 449 -22.03 -14.54 15.98
CA HIS A 449 -20.80 -13.79 15.84
C HIS A 449 -20.96 -12.73 14.77
N VAL A 450 -20.46 -11.54 15.04
CA VAL A 450 -20.54 -10.41 14.12
C VAL A 450 -19.25 -9.61 14.14
N LEU A 451 -18.81 -9.26 12.94
CA LEU A 451 -17.77 -8.29 12.71
C LEU A 451 -18.43 -7.01 12.20
N LEU A 452 -18.39 -5.96 13.00
CA LEU A 452 -18.91 -4.64 12.67
C LEU A 452 -17.78 -3.77 12.11
N TRP A 453 -18.07 -3.02 11.06
CA TRP A 453 -17.24 -1.88 10.66
C TRP A 453 -17.99 -0.59 10.98
N LYS A 454 -17.38 0.24 11.82
CA LYS A 454 -17.93 1.50 12.28
C LYS A 454 -17.14 2.65 11.71
N GLU A 455 -17.84 3.69 11.28
CA GLU A 455 -17.27 4.98 10.90
C GLU A 455 -17.86 6.04 11.82
N ARG A 456 -16.98 6.82 12.48
CA ARG A 456 -17.35 7.80 13.53
C ARG A 456 -18.33 7.21 14.56
N GLY A 457 -18.09 5.96 14.97
CA GLY A 457 -18.91 5.23 15.96
C GLY A 457 -20.23 4.66 15.44
N LYS A 458 -20.60 4.88 14.17
CA LYS A 458 -21.81 4.34 13.55
C LYS A 458 -21.52 3.09 12.74
N VAL A 459 -22.28 2.01 12.93
CA VAL A 459 -22.20 0.80 12.11
C VAL A 459 -22.59 1.14 10.67
N ARG A 460 -21.64 1.00 9.74
CA ARG A 460 -21.83 1.21 8.30
C ARG A 460 -21.81 -0.07 7.50
N ALA A 461 -21.17 -1.10 8.04
CA ALA A 461 -21.17 -2.42 7.46
C ALA A 461 -21.03 -3.48 8.55
N PHE A 462 -21.49 -4.69 8.26
CA PHE A 462 -21.22 -5.85 9.11
C PHE A 462 -21.26 -7.15 8.33
N ILE A 463 -20.59 -8.16 8.87
CA ILE A 463 -20.72 -9.55 8.45
C ILE A 463 -20.97 -10.45 9.67
N THR A 464 -21.88 -11.41 9.56
CA THR A 464 -22.26 -12.33 10.63
C THR A 464 -22.00 -13.78 10.23
N TRP A 465 -21.77 -14.66 11.22
CA TRP A 465 -21.69 -16.11 11.00
C TRP A 465 -22.21 -16.92 12.19
N LYS A 466 -22.62 -18.15 11.90
CA LYS A 466 -22.97 -19.18 12.88
C LYS A 466 -21.88 -20.25 12.89
N ASP A 467 -21.36 -20.61 14.05
CA ASP A 467 -20.53 -21.78 14.25
C ASP A 467 -21.37 -23.06 14.40
N HIS A 468 -20.73 -24.22 14.26
CA HIS A 468 -21.35 -25.54 14.39
C HIS A 468 -22.65 -25.71 13.57
N PHE A 469 -22.72 -25.06 12.40
CA PHE A 469 -23.95 -24.99 11.61
C PHE A 469 -24.18 -26.29 10.83
N GLN A 470 -25.38 -26.83 10.98
CA GLN A 470 -25.85 -28.03 10.30
C GLN A 470 -26.92 -27.67 9.26
N CYS A 471 -26.68 -28.06 8.00
CA CYS A 471 -27.62 -27.82 6.91
C CYS A 471 -27.81 -29.08 6.07
N GLY A 472 -29.06 -29.48 5.85
CA GLY A 472 -29.40 -30.64 5.00
C GLY A 472 -28.99 -30.49 3.53
N HIS A 473 -28.61 -29.28 3.09
CA HIS A 473 -28.04 -29.05 1.76
C HIS A 473 -26.51 -29.07 1.73
N LEU A 474 -25.86 -29.10 2.89
CA LEU A 474 -24.40 -29.15 3.08
C LEU A 474 -23.98 -30.40 3.89
N ILE A 475 -24.62 -31.55 3.67
CA ILE A 475 -24.37 -32.78 4.44
C ILE A 475 -22.91 -33.24 4.37
N SER A 476 -22.21 -32.96 3.27
CA SER A 476 -20.78 -33.24 3.10
C SER A 476 -19.86 -32.35 3.95
N TYR A 477 -20.42 -31.28 4.54
CA TYR A 477 -19.73 -30.28 5.35
C TYR A 477 -20.48 -30.09 6.68
N PRO A 478 -20.60 -31.16 7.49
CA PRO A 478 -21.21 -31.02 8.80
C PRO A 478 -20.35 -30.11 9.67
N ASP A 479 -20.98 -29.43 10.62
CA ASP A 479 -20.28 -28.65 11.63
C ASP A 479 -19.49 -27.45 11.08
N SER A 480 -20.03 -26.82 10.04
CA SER A 480 -19.38 -25.70 9.37
C SER A 480 -19.54 -24.36 10.11
N CYS A 481 -18.63 -23.43 9.85
CA CYS A 481 -18.85 -22.02 10.14
C CYS A 481 -19.60 -21.39 8.95
N TYR A 482 -20.88 -21.11 9.15
CA TYR A 482 -21.78 -20.62 8.10
C TYR A 482 -21.87 -19.09 8.15
N MET A 483 -21.28 -18.39 7.17
CA MET A 483 -21.44 -16.96 7.00
C MET A 483 -22.87 -16.64 6.51
N THR A 484 -23.57 -15.80 7.26
CA THR A 484 -25.02 -15.62 7.12
C THR A 484 -25.38 -14.34 6.37
N THR A 485 -24.92 -13.19 6.85
CA THR A 485 -25.38 -11.88 6.39
C THR A 485 -24.17 -10.97 6.19
N LEU A 486 -24.03 -10.40 4.99
CA LEU A 486 -23.18 -9.25 4.74
C LEU A 486 -24.09 -8.07 4.41
N CYS A 487 -23.95 -6.97 5.13
CA CYS A 487 -24.74 -5.77 4.92
C CYS A 487 -23.81 -4.55 4.88
N ILE A 488 -23.99 -3.68 3.89
CA ILE A 488 -23.18 -2.47 3.70
C ILE A 488 -24.09 -1.33 3.31
N ASP A 489 -23.96 -0.23 4.04
CA ASP A 489 -24.65 1.02 3.77
C ASP A 489 -24.38 1.43 2.30
N PRO A 490 -25.44 1.68 1.49
CA PRO A 490 -25.30 2.03 0.08
C PRO A 490 -24.34 3.19 -0.21
N GLU A 491 -24.13 4.11 0.73
CA GLU A 491 -23.19 5.22 0.57
C GLU A 491 -21.72 4.76 0.58
N TRP A 492 -21.44 3.60 1.17
CA TRP A 492 -20.09 3.07 1.39
C TRP A 492 -19.70 1.95 0.41
N ARG A 493 -20.60 1.58 -0.50
CA ARG A 493 -20.34 0.53 -1.51
C ARG A 493 -19.30 0.97 -2.53
N GLY A 494 -18.61 -0.01 -3.12
CA GLY A 494 -17.59 0.23 -4.16
C GLY A 494 -16.24 0.70 -3.64
N GLN A 495 -16.01 0.62 -2.32
CA GLN A 495 -14.74 0.99 -1.67
C GLN A 495 -13.95 -0.24 -1.15
N GLY A 496 -14.36 -1.45 -1.53
CA GLY A 496 -13.70 -2.71 -1.14
C GLY A 496 -14.07 -3.27 0.25
N ILE A 497 -14.91 -2.57 1.03
CA ILE A 497 -15.33 -2.97 2.38
C ILE A 497 -15.90 -4.40 2.43
N SER A 498 -16.67 -4.83 1.43
CA SER A 498 -17.20 -6.20 1.35
C SER A 498 -16.11 -7.26 1.41
N GLU A 499 -15.09 -7.10 0.56
CA GLU A 499 -14.00 -8.06 0.43
C GLU A 499 -13.16 -8.08 1.70
N SER A 500 -12.85 -6.90 2.26
CA SER A 500 -12.13 -6.80 3.54
C SER A 500 -12.89 -7.45 4.70
N LEU A 501 -14.21 -7.27 4.80
CA LEU A 501 -15.02 -7.92 5.84
C LEU A 501 -15.02 -9.44 5.71
N TYR A 502 -15.06 -9.96 4.48
CA TYR A 502 -14.92 -11.41 4.26
C TYR A 502 -13.55 -11.92 4.70
N ILE A 503 -12.46 -11.26 4.31
CA ILE A 503 -11.09 -11.65 4.69
C ILE A 503 -10.94 -11.65 6.22
N LEU A 504 -11.42 -10.59 6.88
CA LEU A 504 -11.34 -10.46 8.34
C LEU A 504 -12.20 -11.52 9.04
N ALA A 505 -13.42 -11.76 8.57
CA ALA A 505 -14.28 -12.80 9.14
C ALA A 505 -13.68 -14.21 8.94
N GLU A 506 -13.08 -14.51 7.79
CA GLU A 506 -12.34 -15.77 7.60
C GLU A 506 -11.20 -15.91 8.60
N LYS A 507 -10.42 -14.85 8.82
CA LYS A 507 -9.32 -14.85 9.80
C LYS A 507 -9.82 -15.19 11.21
N GLU A 508 -10.89 -14.53 11.65
CA GLU A 508 -11.50 -14.79 12.96
C GLU A 508 -12.07 -16.22 13.06
N ILE A 509 -12.76 -16.69 12.02
CA ILE A 509 -13.28 -18.06 11.96
C ILE A 509 -12.14 -19.09 12.05
N ARG A 510 -11.05 -18.91 11.30
CA ARG A 510 -9.91 -19.85 11.33
C ARG A 510 -9.18 -19.84 12.66
N ALA A 511 -9.14 -18.71 13.35
CA ALA A 511 -8.57 -18.61 14.69
C ALA A 511 -9.46 -19.30 15.74
N GLY A 512 -10.78 -19.10 15.69
CA GLY A 512 -11.73 -19.66 16.65
C GLY A 512 -12.10 -21.13 16.40
N TYR A 513 -12.14 -21.55 15.14
CA TYR A 513 -12.59 -22.87 14.69
C TYR A 513 -11.60 -23.50 13.68
N PRO A 514 -10.39 -23.88 14.11
CA PRO A 514 -9.38 -24.43 13.21
C PRO A 514 -9.87 -25.69 12.50
N GLY A 515 -9.74 -25.72 11.17
CA GLY A 515 -10.14 -26.85 10.34
C GLY A 515 -11.64 -26.96 10.03
N ALA A 516 -12.48 -26.07 10.59
CA ALA A 516 -13.90 -26.01 10.21
C ALA A 516 -14.04 -25.43 8.79
N PRO A 517 -14.84 -26.07 7.90
CA PRO A 517 -15.13 -25.52 6.59
C PRO A 517 -15.96 -24.24 6.73
N ILE A 518 -15.66 -23.25 5.91
CA ILE A 518 -16.44 -22.01 5.83
C ILE A 518 -17.47 -22.16 4.73
N THR A 519 -18.74 -22.03 5.09
CA THR A 519 -19.86 -22.24 4.17
C THR A 519 -20.75 -21.01 4.12
N LEU A 520 -21.43 -20.81 3.00
CA LEU A 520 -22.44 -19.76 2.85
C LEU A 520 -23.34 -20.05 1.65
N ARG A 521 -24.39 -19.25 1.50
CA ARG A 521 -25.19 -19.26 0.27
C ARG A 521 -25.53 -17.85 -0.18
N THR A 522 -25.69 -17.69 -1.49
CA THR A 522 -26.22 -16.49 -2.11
C THR A 522 -27.25 -16.87 -3.18
N TRP A 523 -27.76 -15.90 -3.92
CA TRP A 523 -28.73 -16.11 -5.00
C TRP A 523 -28.09 -15.88 -6.37
N SER A 524 -28.62 -16.55 -7.39
CA SER A 524 -28.00 -16.61 -8.73
C SER A 524 -27.75 -15.25 -9.38
N SER A 525 -28.56 -14.23 -9.06
CA SER A 525 -28.43 -12.87 -9.59
C SER A 525 -27.50 -11.95 -8.78
N ASN A 526 -26.97 -12.38 -7.64
CA ASN A 526 -26.01 -11.60 -6.84
C ASN A 526 -24.58 -11.67 -7.42
N GLN A 527 -24.35 -11.06 -8.58
CA GLN A 527 -23.05 -11.15 -9.26
C GLN A 527 -21.91 -10.54 -8.45
N ALA A 528 -22.17 -9.46 -7.70
CA ALA A 528 -21.15 -8.81 -6.90
C ALA A 528 -20.59 -9.74 -5.82
N GLN A 529 -21.45 -10.40 -5.05
CA GLN A 529 -21.00 -11.36 -4.02
C GLN A 529 -20.34 -12.58 -4.65
N LYS A 530 -20.91 -13.12 -5.73
CA LYS A 530 -20.34 -14.27 -6.43
C LYS A 530 -18.90 -14.01 -6.90
N HIS A 531 -18.63 -12.84 -7.47
CA HIS A 531 -17.30 -12.46 -7.91
C HIS A 531 -16.29 -12.44 -6.76
N ILE A 532 -16.68 -11.91 -5.59
CA ILE A 532 -15.84 -11.91 -4.39
C ILE A 532 -15.55 -13.35 -3.94
N LEU A 533 -16.58 -14.20 -3.87
CA LEU A 533 -16.44 -15.58 -3.44
C LEU A 533 -15.50 -16.38 -4.35
N GLU A 534 -15.64 -16.23 -5.67
CA GLU A 534 -14.76 -16.87 -6.66
C GLU A 534 -13.30 -16.39 -6.50
N LYS A 535 -13.08 -15.08 -6.36
CA LYS A 535 -11.76 -14.49 -6.12
C LYS A 535 -11.11 -15.01 -4.83
N MET A 536 -11.93 -15.24 -3.80
CA MET A 536 -11.51 -15.75 -2.50
C MET A 536 -11.34 -17.28 -2.46
N GLY A 537 -11.56 -17.99 -3.57
CA GLY A 537 -11.36 -19.43 -3.67
C GLY A 537 -12.52 -20.29 -3.15
N TYR A 538 -13.70 -19.73 -2.94
CA TYR A 538 -14.90 -20.52 -2.68
C TYR A 538 -15.34 -21.23 -3.96
N HIS A 539 -15.78 -22.48 -3.81
CA HIS A 539 -16.36 -23.24 -4.91
C HIS A 539 -17.82 -23.59 -4.63
N THR A 540 -18.62 -23.69 -5.69
CA THR A 540 -20.04 -24.05 -5.58
C THR A 540 -20.18 -25.54 -5.32
N VAL A 541 -20.96 -25.91 -4.30
CA VAL A 541 -21.24 -27.33 -3.94
C VAL A 541 -22.68 -27.73 -4.20
N LYS A 542 -23.62 -26.78 -4.24
CA LYS A 542 -25.04 -27.05 -4.50
C LYS A 542 -25.77 -25.86 -5.08
N ARG A 543 -26.77 -26.14 -5.92
CA ARG A 543 -27.69 -25.16 -6.50
C ARG A 543 -29.12 -25.68 -6.36
N LEU A 544 -30.00 -24.87 -5.79
CA LEU A 544 -31.44 -25.13 -5.68
C LEU A 544 -32.15 -24.23 -6.68
N LYS A 545 -32.77 -24.82 -7.70
CA LYS A 545 -33.37 -24.09 -8.80
C LYS A 545 -34.68 -23.41 -8.38
N ASP A 546 -34.86 -22.15 -8.77
CA ASP A 546 -36.07 -21.35 -8.53
C ASP A 546 -36.49 -21.23 -7.03
N ASP A 547 -35.58 -21.55 -6.11
CA ASP A 547 -35.80 -21.62 -4.66
C ASP A 547 -36.20 -20.26 -4.06
N ARG A 548 -35.80 -19.15 -4.69
CA ARG A 548 -36.10 -17.77 -4.24
C ARG A 548 -37.09 -17.05 -5.14
N GLY A 549 -37.83 -17.80 -5.95
CA GLY A 549 -38.74 -17.29 -6.98
C GLY A 549 -38.27 -17.65 -8.39
N GLU A 550 -39.17 -17.45 -9.36
CA GLU A 550 -38.94 -17.82 -10.75
C GLU A 550 -37.66 -17.17 -11.31
N GLY A 551 -36.74 -18.01 -11.79
CA GLY A 551 -35.45 -17.59 -12.36
C GLY A 551 -34.36 -17.29 -11.33
N ILE A 552 -34.61 -17.48 -10.03
CA ILE A 552 -33.68 -17.13 -8.95
C ILE A 552 -33.33 -18.37 -8.12
N ASP A 553 -32.12 -18.90 -8.35
CA ASP A 553 -31.61 -20.05 -7.63
C ASP A 553 -30.98 -19.64 -6.30
N THR A 554 -31.00 -20.53 -5.31
CA THR A 554 -30.07 -20.48 -4.17
C THR A 554 -28.80 -21.27 -4.52
N VAL A 555 -27.62 -20.67 -4.32
CA VAL A 555 -26.30 -21.27 -4.62
C VAL A 555 -25.47 -21.34 -3.34
N TYR A 556 -25.00 -22.53 -3.01
CA TYR A 556 -24.18 -22.82 -1.83
C TYR A 556 -22.70 -22.89 -2.20
N TYR A 557 -21.87 -22.25 -1.39
CA TYR A 557 -20.43 -22.13 -1.54
C TYR A 557 -19.70 -22.69 -0.32
N VAL A 558 -18.52 -23.26 -0.55
CA VAL A 558 -17.63 -23.78 0.49
C VAL A 558 -16.19 -23.38 0.22
N LYS A 559 -15.46 -23.13 1.30
CA LYS A 559 -14.01 -23.03 1.36
C LYS A 559 -13.52 -23.87 2.54
N GLU A 560 -12.74 -24.90 2.24
CA GLU A 560 -12.24 -25.88 3.21
C GLU A 560 -11.07 -25.34 4.04
#